data_AF-A0A9D4IEY2-F1
#
_entry.id   AF-A0A9D4IEY2-F1
#
_cell.length_a   1.000
_cell.length_b   1.000
_cell.length_c   1.000
_cell.angle_alpha   90.00
_cell.angle_beta   90.00
_cell.angle_gamma   90.00
#
_symmetry.space_group_name_H-M   'P 1'
#
loop_
_entity.id
_entity.type
_entity.pdbx_description
1 polymer ?
#
loop_
_entity_poly.entity_id
_entity_poly.type
_entity_poly.pdbx_seq_one_letter_code
_entity_poly.pdbx_strand_id
1 'polypeptide(L)' 'MMLKIFLFADWNYHNRVLATRAVKERLTAENTAAEIKSITQEFGIKDEHVAAIVTDNASNMVACVQLQWTHAPIVHSNWV' A
#
# COMPACT_ATOMS: atom_id res chain seq x y z
N MET A 1 8.49 -2.81 0.16
CA MET A 1 8.63 -1.55 -0.62
C MET A 1 7.25 -0.98 -0.80
N MET A 2 7.03 0.29 -0.48
CA MET A 2 5.75 0.99 -0.66
C MET A 2 5.87 2.03 -1.77
N LEU A 3 4.97 1.94 -2.74
CA LEU A 3 4.87 2.85 -3.88
C LEU A 3 3.59 3.67 -3.76
N LYS A 4 3.70 4.98 -4.01
CA LYS A 4 2.53 5.84 -4.19
C LYS A 4 2.30 6.05 -5.67
N ILE A 5 1.04 5.91 -6.08
CA ILE A 5 0.57 6.12 -7.44
C ILE A 5 -0.45 7.26 -7.43
N PHE A 6 -0.28 8.22 -8.33
CA PHE A 6 -1.27 9.25 -8.62
C PHE A 6 -1.67 9.18 -10.09
N LEU A 7 -2.97 9.26 -10.34
CA LEU A 7 -3.54 9.48 -11.66
C LEU A 7 -4.17 10.88 -11.68
N PHE A 8 -3.74 11.73 -12.59
CA PHE A 8 -4.27 13.08 -12.75
C PHE A 8 -5.35 13.11 -13.84
N ALA A 9 -6.20 14.15 -13.83
CA ALA A 9 -7.31 14.29 -14.78
C ALA A 9 -6.85 14.47 -16.24
N ASP A 10 -5.58 14.83 -16.44
CA ASP A 10 -4.91 14.92 -17.74
C ASP A 10 -4.35 13.57 -18.23
N TRP A 11 -4.73 12.45 -17.57
CA TRP A 11 -4.25 11.10 -17.84
C TRP A 11 -2.74 10.90 -17.62
N ASN A 12 -2.06 11.85 -16.97
CA ASN A 12 -0.69 11.64 -16.57
C ASN A 12 -0.61 10.79 -15.29
N TYR A 13 0.27 9.81 -15.35
CA TYR A 13 0.57 8.91 -14.24
C TYR A 13 1.90 9.34 -13.59
N HIS A 14 1.89 9.49 -12.27
CA HIS A 14 3.10 9.70 -11.50
C HIS A 14 3.22 8.64 -10.41
N ASN A 15 4.38 8.01 -10.33
CA ASN A 15 4.74 7.14 -9.22
C ASN A 15 5.91 7.72 -8.42
N ARG A 16 5.90 7.46 -7.11
CA ARG A 16 7.03 7.75 -6.22
C ARG A 16 7.20 6.60 -5.25
N VAL A 17 8.45 6.19 -5.06
CA VAL A 17 8.81 5.30 -3.94
C VAL A 17 8.68 6.11 -2.66
N LEU A 18 7.83 5.68 -1.73
CA LEU A 18 7.72 6.32 -0.42
C LEU A 18 8.77 5.76 0.54
N ALA A 19 8.86 4.42 0.61
CA ALA A 19 9.79 3.77 1.52
C ALA A 19 10.14 2.35 1.09
N THR A 20 11.36 1.93 1.44
CA THR A 20 11.80 0.54 1.45
C THR A 20 12.32 0.24 2.84
N ARG A 21 11.57 -0.56 3.60
CA ARG A 21 11.91 -0.92 4.98
C ARG A 21 12.16 -2.41 5.09
N ALA A 22 13.14 -2.78 5.92
CA ALA A 22 13.31 -4.14 6.39
C ALA A 22 12.43 -4.31 7.63
N VAL A 23 11.42 -5.17 7.54
CA VAL A 23 10.59 -5.51 8.70
C VAL A 23 11.30 -6.59 9.49
N LYS A 24 11.78 -6.25 10.69
CA LYS A 24 12.52 -7.17 11.58
C LYS A 24 11.60 -7.95 12.51
N GLU A 25 10.38 -7.47 12.70
CA GLU A 25 9.36 -8.12 13.53
C GLU A 25 8.55 -9.15 12.73
N ARG A 26 7.73 -9.93 13.43
CA ARG A 26 6.81 -10.89 12.80
C ARG A 26 5.83 -10.13 11.90
N LEU A 27 5.69 -10.60 10.67
CA LEU A 27 4.75 -10.08 9.66
C LEU A 27 3.30 -10.46 9.98
N THR A 28 2.75 -9.89 11.04
CA THR A 28 1.31 -9.92 11.32
C THR A 28 0.59 -8.82 10.55
N ALA A 29 -0.74 -8.93 10.44
CA ALA A 29 -1.55 -7.93 9.76
C ALA A 29 -1.45 -6.55 10.44
N GLU A 30 -1.44 -6.53 11.77
CA GLU A 30 -1.42 -5.34 12.61
C GLU A 30 -0.09 -4.61 12.51
N ASN A 31 1.02 -5.35 12.61
CA ASN A 31 2.37 -4.78 12.49
C ASN A 31 2.60 -4.19 11.10
N THR A 32 2.14 -4.89 10.07
CA THR A 32 2.26 -4.41 8.68
C THR A 32 1.42 -3.16 8.45
N ALA A 33 0.21 -3.10 9.01
CA ALA A 33 -0.67 -1.93 8.91
C ALA A 33 -0.08 -0.72 9.65
N ALA A 34 0.52 -0.94 10.82
CA ALA A 34 1.21 0.11 11.57
C ALA A 34 2.40 0.68 10.80
N GLU A 35 3.20 -0.16 10.13
CA GLU A 35 4.30 0.29 9.27
C GLU A 35 3.81 1.12 8.08
N ILE A 36 2.76 0.67 7.39
CA ILE A 36 2.15 1.43 6.29
C ILE A 36 1.65 2.78 6.79
N LYS A 37 1.00 2.81 7.97
CA LYS A 37 0.49 4.04 8.59
C LYS A 37 1.63 4.99 8.97
N SER A 38 2.72 4.48 9.51
CA SER A 38 3.92 5.28 9.79
C SER A 38 4.47 5.91 8.51
N ILE A 39 4.54 5.17 7.42
CA ILE A 39 4.99 5.70 6.12
C ILE A 39 4.01 6.77 5.61
N THR A 40 2.70 6.55 5.63
CA THR A 40 1.74 7.57 5.15
C THR A 40 1.83 8.85 5.98
N GLN A 41 1.96 8.74 7.31
CA GLN A 41 2.13 9.88 8.22
C GLN A 41 3.42 10.66 7.97
N GLU A 42 4.55 9.99 7.74
CA GLU A 42 5.84 10.63 7.41
C GLU A 42 5.75 11.54 6.17
N PHE A 43 4.92 11.15 5.21
CA PHE A 43 4.69 11.92 3.97
C PHE A 43 3.47 12.85 4.05
N GLY A 44 2.86 13.02 5.24
CA GLY A 44 1.67 13.86 5.43
C GLY A 44 0.43 13.39 4.67
N ILE A 45 0.38 12.10 4.32
CA ILE A 45 -0.75 11.48 3.62
C ILE A 45 -1.78 11.05 4.65
N LYS A 46 -2.94 11.71 4.61
CA LYS A 46 -4.08 11.34 5.44
C LYS A 46 -4.80 10.13 4.85
N ASP A 47 -5.44 9.34 5.70
CA ASP A 47 -6.09 8.08 5.28
C ASP A 47 -7.21 8.32 4.27
N GLU A 48 -7.97 9.41 4.43
CA GLU A 48 -9.03 9.81 3.49
C GLU A 48 -8.52 10.16 2.08
N HIS A 49 -7.22 10.37 1.91
CA HIS A 49 -6.59 10.60 0.59
C HIS A 49 -6.11 9.31 -0.06
N VAL A 50 -6.16 8.17 0.64
CA VAL A 50 -5.75 6.86 0.11
C VAL A 50 -6.97 6.19 -0.51
N ALA A 51 -7.05 6.21 -1.84
CA ALA A 51 -8.15 5.57 -2.56
C ALA A 51 -8.16 4.04 -2.39
N ALA A 52 -6.98 3.41 -2.44
CA ALA A 52 -6.79 1.99 -2.19
C ALA A 52 -5.31 1.68 -1.93
N ILE A 53 -5.04 0.54 -1.31
CA ILE A 53 -3.71 -0.07 -1.25
C ILE A 53 -3.73 -1.35 -2.08
N VAL A 54 -2.74 -1.48 -2.96
CA VAL A 54 -2.52 -2.66 -3.80
C VAL A 54 -1.42 -3.51 -3.19
N THR A 55 -1.72 -4.77 -2.90
CA THR A 55 -0.75 -5.76 -2.41
C THR A 55 -0.95 -7.09 -3.13
N ASP A 56 -0.06 -8.06 -2.91
CA ASP A 56 -0.39 -9.46 -3.22
C ASP A 56 -1.63 -9.93 -2.43
N ASN A 57 -2.19 -11.05 -2.87
CA ASN A 57 -3.42 -11.61 -2.33
C ASN A 57 -3.17 -12.57 -1.14
N ALA A 58 -1.99 -12.56 -0.52
CA ALA A 58 -1.76 -13.34 0.70
C ALA A 58 -2.69 -12.86 1.82
N SER A 59 -3.23 -13.80 2.59
CA SER A 59 -4.27 -13.53 3.58
C SER A 59 -3.85 -12.50 4.64
N ASN A 60 -2.59 -12.49 5.04
CA ASN A 60 -2.04 -11.51 5.98
C ASN A 60 -1.98 -10.08 5.37
N MET A 61 -1.69 -9.96 4.08
CA MET A 61 -1.64 -8.67 3.38
C MET A 61 -3.04 -8.11 3.14
N VAL A 62 -3.98 -8.96 2.72
CA VAL A 62 -5.39 -8.59 2.59
C VAL A 62 -5.95 -8.12 3.94
N ALA A 63 -5.74 -8.91 5.00
CA ALA A 63 -6.17 -8.56 6.35
C ALA A 63 -5.54 -7.25 6.84
N CYS A 64 -4.23 -7.07 6.64
CA CYS A 64 -3.51 -5.83 6.98
C CYS A 64 -4.17 -4.59 6.38
N VAL A 65 -4.46 -4.62 5.07
CA VAL A 65 -5.03 -3.46 4.38
C VAL A 65 -6.45 -3.20 4.86
N GLN A 66 -7.27 -4.24 4.99
CA GLN A 66 -8.67 -4.14 5.41
C GLN A 66 -8.88 -3.63 6.84
N LEU A 67 -7.82 -3.54 7.65
CA LEU A 67 -7.89 -2.88 8.97
C LEU A 67 -8.24 -1.39 8.87
N GLN A 68 -7.84 -0.71 7.78
CA GLN A 68 -7.95 0.75 7.71
C GLN A 68 -8.17 1.32 6.30
N TRP A 69 -7.90 0.55 5.23
CA TRP A 69 -7.97 1.02 3.85
C TRP A 69 -8.73 0.04 2.95
N THR A 70 -9.13 0.51 1.78
CA THR A 70 -9.66 -0.35 0.71
C THR A 70 -8.53 -1.17 0.10
N HIS A 71 -8.69 -2.50 0.09
CA HIS A 71 -7.77 -3.41 -0.61
C HIS A 71 -8.16 -3.51 -2.08
N ALA A 72 -7.19 -3.26 -2.95
CA ALA A 72 -7.29 -3.55 -4.37
C ALA A 72 -6.36 -4.74 -4.69
N PRO A 73 -6.89 -5.88 -5.16
CA PRO A 73 -6.07 -7.05 -5.42
C PRO A 73 -5.13 -6.79 -6.60
N ILE A 74 -3.88 -7.24 -6.49
CA ILE A 74 -3.03 -7.30 -7.67
C ILE A 74 -3.56 -8.38 -8.63
N VAL A 75 -3.67 -8.03 -9.91
CA VAL A 75 -3.95 -9.00 -10.97
C VAL A 75 -2.61 -9.49 -11.49
N HIS A 76 -2.24 -10.73 -11.15
CA HIS A 76 -1.11 -11.39 -11.80
C HIS A 76 -1.52 -11.68 -13.25
N SER A 77 -1.10 -10.79 -14.16
CA SER A 77 -1.22 -11.05 -15.58
C SER A 77 -0.08 -11.98 -15.97
N ASN A 78 -0.44 -13.20 -16.38
CA ASN A 78 0.47 -14.10 -17.06
C ASN A 78 0.76 -13.52 -18.45
N TRP A 79 1.66 -12.54 -18.52
CA TRP A 79 2.24 -12.14 -19.79
C TRP A 79 3.16 -13.28 -20.23
N VAL A 80 2.61 -14.15 -21.08
CA VAL A 80 3.37 -15.05 -21.96
C VAL A 80 3.84 -14.24 -23.17
#